data_AF-A0A970HIW4-F1
#
_entry.id   AF-A0A970HIW4-F1
#
_cell.length_a   1.000
_cell.length_b   1.000
_cell.length_c   1.000
_cell.angle_alpha   90.00
_cell.angle_beta   90.00
_cell.angle_gamma   90.00
#
_symmetry.space_group_name_H-M   'P 1'
#
loop_
_entity.id
_entity.type
_entity.pdbx_description
1 polymer ?
#
loop_
_entity_poly.entity_id
_entity_poly.type
_entity_poly.pdbx_seq_one_letter_code
_entity_poly.pdbx_strand_id
1 'polypeptide(L)'
;EADEDHVAMQDGVNREIKLVYVHEGRKLKSKGRYELINKRYFTGSLKNNEDLWLEVANYLDEAYDLDGVDKIYISGDGARWIKEGLHWIKGPH
;
A
#
# COMPACT_ATOMS: atom_id res chain seq x y z
N GLU A 1 1.35 -3.19 -2.06
CA GLU A 1 0.16 -3.52 -2.89
C GLU A 1 -0.92 -2.47 -2.65
N ALA A 2 -1.68 -2.16 -3.69
CA ALA A 2 -2.74 -1.16 -3.68
C ALA A 2 -4.00 -1.78 -4.32
N ASP A 3 -5.16 -1.62 -3.67
CA ASP A 3 -6.44 -2.17 -4.13
C ASP A 3 -7.59 -1.23 -3.78
N GLU A 4 -8.69 -1.33 -4.52
CA GLU A 4 -9.95 -0.63 -4.23
C GLU A 4 -10.88 -1.58 -3.47
N ASP A 5 -11.00 -1.38 -2.17
CA ASP A 5 -11.89 -2.17 -1.33
C ASP A 5 -13.31 -1.60 -1.36
N HIS A 6 -14.27 -2.44 -1.74
CA HIS A 6 -15.70 -2.12 -1.72
C HIS A 6 -16.29 -2.55 -0.37
N VAL A 7 -16.31 -1.64 0.61
CA VAL A 7 -16.96 -1.89 1.89
C VAL A 7 -18.44 -1.58 1.78
N ALA A 8 -19.28 -2.61 1.86
CA ALA A 8 -20.72 -2.46 2.05
C ALA A 8 -21.00 -1.96 3.48
N MET A 9 -21.01 -0.63 3.67
CA MET A 9 -21.50 -0.03 4.91
C MET A 9 -23.02 -0.23 4.98
N GLN A 10 -23.52 -0.74 6.11
CA GLN A 10 -24.92 -1.12 6.33
C GLN A 10 -25.94 0.03 6.20
N ASP A 11 -25.49 1.27 5.95
CA ASP A 11 -26.30 2.48 5.75
C ASP A 11 -26.58 2.83 4.27
N GLY A 12 -26.33 1.91 3.32
CA GLY A 12 -26.82 2.05 1.94
C GLY A 12 -26.03 3.01 1.04
N VAL A 13 -24.91 3.56 1.53
CA VAL A 13 -23.97 4.33 0.70
C VAL A 13 -22.76 3.46 0.41
N ASN A 14 -22.61 3.03 -0.84
CA ASN A 14 -21.40 2.35 -1.28
C ASN A 14 -20.26 3.38 -1.29
N ARG A 15 -19.19 3.13 -0.52
CA ARG A 15 -17.99 3.97 -0.54
C ARG A 15 -16.83 3.13 -1.06
N GLU A 16 -16.28 3.54 -2.19
CA GLU A 16 -15.02 3.02 -2.71
C GLU A 16 -13.88 3.51 -1.80
N ILE A 17 -13.21 2.60 -1.11
CA ILE A 17 -12.09 2.92 -0.23
C ILE A 17 -10.80 2.43 -0.89
N LYS A 18 -9.87 3.36 -1.11
CA LYS A 18 -8.52 3.02 -1.57
C LYS A 18 -7.73 2.45 -0.40
N LEU A 19 -7.11 1.29 -0.60
CA LEU A 19 -6.26 0.64 0.38
C LEU A 19 -4.86 0.48 -0.21
N VAL A 20 -3.85 1.00 0.47
CA VAL A 20 -2.45 0.69 0.19
C VAL A 20 -1.89 -0.07 1.38
N TYR A 21 -1.21 -1.17 1.14
CA TYR A 21 -0.50 -1.88 2.19
C TYR A 21 0.94 -2.21 1.78
N VAL A 22 1.83 -1.97 2.73
CA VAL A 22 3.28 -2.14 2.61
C VAL A 22 3.69 -3.31 3.49
N HIS A 23 4.57 -4.19 3.00
CA HIS A 23 5.13 -5.30 3.78
C HIS A 23 6.49 -5.72 3.23
N GLU A 24 7.32 -6.33 4.07
CA GLU A 24 8.65 -6.85 3.68
C GLU A 24 8.61 -8.26 3.09
N GLY A 25 7.41 -8.81 2.90
CA GLY A 25 7.18 -10.14 2.35
C GLY A 25 6.39 -11.02 3.32
N ARG A 26 6.54 -12.33 3.17
CA ARG A 26 5.77 -13.32 3.93
C ARG A 26 6.69 -14.30 4.65
N LYS A 27 6.44 -14.54 5.93
CA LYS A 27 7.08 -15.60 6.72
C LYS A 27 6.13 -16.78 6.90
N LEU A 28 6.67 -18.00 6.88
CA LEU A 28 5.89 -19.19 7.22
C LEU A 28 5.64 -19.20 8.73
N LYS A 29 4.38 -19.06 9.14
CA LYS A 29 3.96 -19.09 10.55
C LYS A 29 3.69 -20.52 11.01
N SER A 30 3.12 -21.35 10.14
CA SER A 30 2.90 -22.78 10.38
C SER A 30 2.63 -23.51 9.06
N LYS A 31 2.43 -24.83 9.09
CA LYS A 31 2.24 -25.68 7.90
C LYS A 31 1.12 -25.12 7.00
N GLY A 32 1.52 -24.50 5.88
CA GLY A 32 0.61 -23.87 4.91
C GLY A 32 0.07 -22.49 5.28
N ARG A 33 0.49 -21.86 6.40
CA ARG A 33 0.06 -20.52 6.81
C ARG A 33 1.21 -19.53 6.76
N TYR A 34 1.02 -18.48 5.98
CA TYR A 34 1.97 -17.38 5.85
C TYR A 34 1.43 -16.13 6.54
N GLU A 35 2.33 -15.34 7.10
CA GLU A 35 2.03 -14.05 7.72
C GLU A 35 2.90 -12.97 7.06
N LEU A 36 2.31 -11.82 6.76
CA LEU A 36 3.05 -10.67 6.24
C LEU A 36 3.95 -10.09 7.33
N ILE A 37 5.18 -9.79 6.96
CA ILE A 37 6.20 -9.19 7.84
C ILE A 37 6.07 -7.66 7.77
N ASN A 38 6.05 -7.02 8.93
CA ASN A 38 6.03 -5.55 9.08
C ASN A 38 4.98 -4.85 8.19
N LYS A 39 3.76 -5.41 8.21
CA LYS A 39 2.66 -4.89 7.41
C LYS A 39 2.14 -3.56 7.95
N ARG A 40 2.03 -2.56 7.08
CA ARG A 40 1.39 -1.27 7.37
C ARG A 40 0.27 -1.02 6.36
N TYR A 41 -0.87 -0.55 6.84
CA TYR A 41 -2.05 -0.26 6.03
C TYR A 41 -2.31 1.25 6.00
N PHE A 42 -2.69 1.75 4.83
CA PHE A 42 -3.06 3.13 4.56
C PHE A 42 -4.40 3.12 3.85
N THR A 43 -5.38 3.87 4.37
CA THR A 43 -6.73 3.92 3.82
C THR A 43 -7.06 5.34 3.33
N GLY A 44 -7.58 5.43 2.11
CA GLY A 44 -7.86 6.68 1.41
C GLY A 44 -9.30 7.16 1.54
N SER A 45 -10.08 6.68 2.52
CA SER A 45 -11.52 6.96 2.63
C SER A 45 -11.88 8.46 2.75
N LEU A 46 -10.89 9.34 2.95
CA LEU A 46 -11.03 10.80 3.06
C LEU A 46 -9.88 11.60 2.39
N LYS A 47 -8.96 10.96 1.65
CA LYS A 47 -7.74 11.62 1.13
C LYS A 47 -7.70 11.62 -0.40
N ASN A 48 -7.13 12.69 -0.96
CA ASN A 48 -6.79 12.74 -2.39
C ASN A 48 -5.69 11.69 -2.67
N ASN A 49 -5.56 11.24 -3.92
CA ASN A 49 -4.56 10.23 -4.29
C ASN A 49 -3.14 10.66 -3.88
N GLU A 50 -2.82 11.93 -4.09
CA GLU A 50 -1.50 12.50 -3.80
C GLU A 50 -1.20 12.46 -2.30
N ASP A 51 -2.15 12.83 -1.44
CA ASP A 51 -1.98 12.78 0.01
C ASP A 51 -1.76 11.35 0.52
N LEU A 52 -2.46 10.38 -0.08
CA LEU A 52 -2.28 8.96 0.23
C LEU A 52 -0.87 8.49 -0.15
N TRP A 53 -0.40 8.82 -1.36
CA TRP A 53 0.93 8.42 -1.81
C TRP A 53 2.06 9.14 -1.08
N LEU A 54 1.85 10.41 -0.71
CA LEU A 54 2.79 11.17 0.11
C LEU A 54 2.94 10.53 1.50
N GLU A 55 1.84 10.11 2.13
CA GLU A 55 1.89 9.40 3.40
C GLU A 55 2.63 8.06 3.30
N VAL A 56 2.38 7.30 2.23
CA VAL A 56 3.08 6.04 1.96
C VAL A 56 4.58 6.30 1.74
N ALA A 57 4.94 7.31 0.96
CA ALA A 57 6.33 7.66 0.68
C ALA A 57 7.07 8.10 1.96
N ASN A 58 6.46 8.97 2.76
CA ASN A 58 7.03 9.40 4.04
C ASN A 58 7.23 8.22 4.99
N TYR A 59 6.23 7.32 5.10
CA TYR A 59 6.41 6.12 5.90
C TYR A 59 7.55 5.24 5.39
N LEU A 60 7.70 5.09 4.08
CA LEU A 60 8.78 4.29 3.50
C LEU A 60 10.16 4.89 3.83
N ASP A 61 10.31 6.20 3.73
CA ASP A 61 11.54 6.94 4.06
C ASP A 61 11.88 6.89 5.56
N GLU A 62 10.88 6.96 6.43
CA GLU A 62 11.07 6.89 7.88
C GLU A 62 11.30 5.45 8.40
N ALA A 63 10.62 4.47 7.81
CA ALA A 63 10.63 3.09 8.30
C ALA A 63 11.72 2.22 7.66
N TYR A 64 12.18 2.57 6.46
CA TYR A 64 13.16 1.79 5.70
C TYR A 64 14.28 2.69 5.20
N ASP A 65 15.51 2.18 5.29
CA ASP A 65 16.63 2.76 4.57
C ASP A 65 16.51 2.42 3.08
N LEU A 66 15.90 3.33 2.30
CA LEU A 66 15.58 3.10 0.90
C LEU A 66 16.82 2.90 0.02
N ASP A 67 17.99 3.41 0.43
CA ASP A 67 19.29 3.14 -0.20
C ASP A 67 19.71 1.66 -0.05
N GLY A 68 19.28 1.00 1.04
CA GLY A 68 19.52 -0.42 1.30
C GLY A 68 18.45 -1.36 0.75
N VAL A 69 17.35 -0.84 0.21
CA VAL A 69 16.27 -1.66 -0.34
C VAL A 69 16.63 -2.10 -1.76
N ASP A 70 16.83 -3.41 -1.97
CA ASP A 70 17.13 -3.94 -3.31
C ASP A 70 16.04 -3.64 -4.36
N LYS A 71 14.77 -3.82 -3.98
CA LYS A 71 13.61 -3.69 -4.90
C LYS A 71 12.34 -3.34 -4.16
N ILE A 72 11.60 -2.38 -4.72
CA ILE A 72 10.23 -2.03 -4.32
C ILE A 72 9.28 -2.54 -5.41
N TYR A 73 8.23 -3.25 -4.99
CA TYR A 73 7.17 -3.72 -5.89
C TYR A 73 5.85 -3.02 -5.56
N ILE A 74 5.25 -2.39 -6.56
CA ILE A 74 3.88 -1.87 -6.49
C ILE A 74 2.98 -2.80 -7.31
N SER A 75 2.19 -3.62 -6.63
CA SER A 75 1.11 -4.41 -7.21
C SER A 75 -0.22 -3.70 -7.00
N GLY A 76 -1.15 -3.84 -7.96
CA GLY A 76 -2.53 -3.39 -7.83
C GLY A 76 -3.37 -3.68 -9.06
N ASP A 77 -4.64 -3.27 -9.04
CA ASP A 77 -5.64 -3.53 -10.08
C ASP A 77 -5.41 -2.77 -11.41
N GLY A 78 -4.40 -1.89 -11.45
CA GLY A 78 -4.05 -1.08 -12.62
C GLY A 78 -4.83 0.23 -12.72
N ALA A 79 -5.61 0.59 -11.71
CA ALA A 79 -6.30 1.88 -11.64
C ALA A 79 -5.31 3.05 -11.77
N ARG A 80 -5.80 4.16 -12.34
CA ARG A 80 -4.95 5.32 -12.66
C ARG A 80 -4.25 5.89 -11.43
N TRP A 81 -4.90 5.87 -10.27
CA TRP A 81 -4.33 6.33 -9.01
C TRP A 81 -3.18 5.44 -8.53
N ILE A 82 -3.16 4.14 -8.87
CA ILE A 82 -2.06 3.24 -8.52
C ILE A 82 -0.82 3.57 -9.35
N LYS A 83 -1.02 3.91 -10.63
CA LYS A 83 0.06 4.34 -11.51
C LYS A 83 0.72 5.62 -11.03
N GLU A 84 -0.05 6.54 -10.42
CA GLU A 84 0.49 7.76 -9.80
C GLU A 84 1.51 7.43 -8.69
N GLY A 85 1.34 6.32 -7.96
CA GLY A 85 2.28 5.88 -6.93
C GLY A 85 3.71 5.64 -7.42
N LEU A 86 3.89 5.30 -8.71
CA LEU A 86 5.21 5.17 -9.32
C LEU A 86 5.97 6.51 -9.42
N HIS A 87 5.26 7.64 -9.38
CA HIS A 87 5.90 8.96 -9.39
C HIS A 87 6.38 9.36 -7.98
N TRP A 88 5.74 8.85 -6.94
CA TRP A 88 6.04 9.15 -5.54
C TRP A 88 7.13 8.26 -4.98
N ILE A 89 7.08 6.97 -5.30
CA ILE A 89 8.05 5.99 -4.79
C ILE A 89 9.16 5.87 -5.81
N LYS A 90 10.25 6.60 -5.59
CA LYS A 90 11.49 6.44 -6.35
C LYS A 90 12.15 5.15 -5.88
N GLY A 91 12.43 4.24 -6.82
CA GLY A 91 13.19 3.04 -6.52
C GLY A 91 14.61 3.38 -6.04
N PRO A 92 15.32 2.39 -5.47
CA PRO A 92 16.73 2.55 -5.09
C PRO A 92 17.54 3.05 -6.29
N HIS A 93 18.46 3.98 -6.01
CA HIS A 93 19.35 4.59 -7.00
C HIS A 93 20.47 3.66 -7.45
#